data_AF-D1PFE4-F1
#
_entry.id   AF-D1PFE4-F1
#
_cell.length_a   1.000
_cell.length_b   1.000
_cell.length_c   1.000
_cell.angle_alpha   90.00
_cell.angle_beta   90.00
_cell.angle_gamma   90.00
#
_symmetry.space_group_name_H-M   'P 1'
#
loop_
_entity.id
_entity.type
_entity.pdbx_description
1 polymer ?
#
loop_
_entity_poly.entity_id
_entity_poly.type
_entity_poly.pdbx_seq_one_letter_code
_entity_poly.pdbx_strand_id
1 'polypeptide(L)' 'MDQNVINDVKRLAFEVLKDERIMTEENFNFMDAEKMDSVNRVAILVAIEKEYDFIFKLKEISSWNTVMELAEIVEKKM' A
#
# COMPACT_ATOMS: atom_id res chain seq x y z
N MET A 1 -11.60 7.35 -7.17
CA MET A 1 -10.43 7.23 -6.31
C MET A 1 -9.66 8.53 -6.36
N ASP A 2 -9.45 9.15 -5.20
CA ASP A 2 -8.68 10.34 -4.96
C ASP A 2 -7.20 10.07 -5.30
N GLN A 3 -6.65 10.91 -6.17
CA GLN A 3 -5.28 10.80 -6.61
C GLN A 3 -4.28 10.96 -5.45
N ASN A 4 -4.64 11.70 -4.40
CA ASN A 4 -3.81 11.87 -3.22
C ASN A 4 -3.62 10.55 -2.48
N VAL A 5 -4.69 9.77 -2.29
CA VAL A 5 -4.64 8.45 -1.62
C VAL A 5 -3.76 7.49 -2.41
N ILE A 6 -3.90 7.46 -3.74
CA ILE A 6 -3.05 6.65 -4.61
C ILE A 6 -1.57 7.05 -4.44
N ASN A 7 -1.29 8.35 -4.47
CA ASN A 7 0.08 8.86 -4.36
C ASN A 7 0.71 8.55 -2.99
N ASP A 8 -0.06 8.63 -1.91
CA ASP A 8 0.41 8.26 -0.58
C ASP A 8 0.70 6.76 -0.48
N VAL A 9 -0.21 5.90 -0.98
CA VAL A 9 0.02 4.45 -1.02
C VAL A 9 1.29 4.12 -1.80
N LYS A 10 1.49 4.73 -2.97
CA LYS A 10 2.71 4.56 -3.77
C LYS A 10 3.96 4.99 -3.00
N ARG A 11 3.94 6.20 -2.41
CA ARG A 11 5.06 6.75 -1.66
C ARG A 11 5.43 5.86 -0.46
N LEU A 12 4.45 5.49 0.37
CA LEU A 12 4.67 4.67 1.56
C LEU A 12 5.15 3.26 1.20
N ALA A 13 4.58 2.65 0.15
CA ALA A 13 5.05 1.36 -0.33
C ALA A 13 6.46 1.44 -0.93
N PHE A 14 6.79 2.51 -1.66
CA PHE A 14 8.15 2.77 -2.12
C PHE A 14 9.13 2.94 -0.95
N GLU A 15 8.74 3.64 0.10
CA GLU A 15 9.58 3.82 1.29
C GLU A 15 9.95 2.48 1.95
N VAL A 16 9.05 1.49 1.92
CA VAL A 16 9.28 0.14 2.45
C VAL A 16 10.04 -0.75 1.47
N LEU A 17 9.54 -0.90 0.24
CA LEU A 17 10.05 -1.88 -0.71
C LEU A 17 11.28 -1.39 -1.49
N LYS A 18 11.47 -0.08 -1.58
CA LYS A 18 12.52 0.57 -2.41
C LYS A 18 12.49 0.10 -3.87
N ASP A 19 11.29 -0.14 -4.41
CA ASP A 19 11.07 -0.51 -5.80
C ASP A 19 10.53 0.69 -6.58
N GLU A 20 11.36 1.24 -7.47
CA GLU A 20 11.03 2.45 -8.23
C GLU A 20 9.80 2.29 -9.12
N ARG A 21 9.48 1.05 -9.53
CA ARG A 21 8.32 0.74 -10.39
C ARG A 21 7.00 1.15 -9.74
N ILE A 22 6.93 1.14 -8.40
CA ILE A 22 5.76 1.57 -7.64
C ILE A 22 5.38 3.02 -7.99
N MET A 23 6.38 3.89 -8.19
CA MET A 23 6.16 5.31 -8.47
C MET A 23 5.83 5.57 -9.94
N THR A 24 6.31 4.72 -10.86
CA THR A 24 6.17 4.94 -12.31
C THR A 24 4.98 4.21 -12.92
N GLU A 25 4.64 3.02 -12.42
CA GLU A 25 3.52 2.24 -12.94
C GLU A 25 2.19 2.79 -12.41
N GLU A 26 1.16 2.76 -13.26
CA GLU A 26 -0.17 3.24 -12.88
C GLU A 26 -0.74 2.42 -11.71
N ASN A 27 -0.71 1.09 -11.84
CA ASN A 27 -1.19 0.14 -10.85
C ASN A 27 -0.20 -1.02 -10.63
N PHE A 28 0.88 -0.72 -9.90
CA PHE A 28 1.91 -1.72 -9.59
C PHE A 28 1.33 -2.90 -8.82
N ASN A 29 1.70 -4.12 -9.24
CA ASN A 29 1.41 -5.35 -8.51
C ASN A 29 2.55 -5.64 -7.54
N PHE A 30 2.25 -5.57 -6.26
CA PHE A 30 3.20 -5.78 -5.18
C PHE A 30 3.80 -7.19 -5.14
N MET A 31 3.13 -8.19 -5.72
CA MET A 31 3.68 -9.54 -5.82
C MET A 31 4.87 -9.63 -6.77
N ASP A 32 5.07 -8.63 -7.64
CA ASP A 32 6.20 -8.55 -8.56
C ASP A 32 7.43 -7.88 -7.93
N ALA A 33 7.31 -7.34 -6.70
CA ALA A 33 8.42 -6.72 -5.98
C ALA A 33 9.31 -7.76 -5.30
N GLU A 34 10.62 -7.71 -5.54
CA GLU A 34 11.60 -8.66 -4.97
C GLU A 34 11.56 -8.70 -3.43
N LYS A 35 11.32 -7.54 -2.80
CA LYS A 35 11.28 -7.42 -1.33
C LYS A 35 9.90 -7.67 -0.74
N MET A 36 8.89 -8.03 -1.53
CA MET A 36 7.57 -8.29 -0.96
C MET A 36 7.56 -9.61 -0.20
N ASP A 37 7.54 -9.50 1.13
CA ASP A 37 7.37 -10.61 2.06
C ASP A 37 6.31 -10.27 3.13
N SER A 38 6.07 -11.19 4.06
CA SER A 38 5.09 -10.97 5.13
C SER A 38 5.40 -9.79 6.04
N VAL A 39 6.69 -9.46 6.25
CA VAL A 39 7.13 -8.37 7.13
C VAL A 39 6.90 -7.03 6.43
N ASN A 40 7.32 -6.91 5.18
CA ASN A 40 7.14 -5.70 4.39
C ASN A 40 5.67 -5.45 4.07
N ARG A 41 4.86 -6.50 3.86
CA ARG A 41 3.40 -6.36 3.74
C ARG A 41 2.78 -5.71 4.97
N VAL A 42 3.19 -6.11 6.17
CA VAL A 42 2.72 -5.49 7.43
C VAL A 42 3.30 -4.07 7.59
N ALA A 43 4.57 -3.86 7.25
CA ALA A 43 5.21 -2.56 7.36
C ALA A 43 4.53 -1.48 6.50
N ILE A 44 4.06 -1.82 5.30
CA ILE A 44 3.27 -0.93 4.44
C ILE A 44 1.97 -0.51 5.15
N LEU A 45 1.26 -1.47 5.74
CA LEU A 45 0.00 -1.19 6.44
C LEU A 45 0.26 -0.28 7.64
N VAL A 46 1.27 -0.57 8.46
CA VAL A 46 1.64 0.28 9.61
C VAL A 46 2.02 1.69 9.18
N ALA A 47 2.69 1.85 8.04
CA ALA A 47 3.03 3.16 7.49
C ALA A 47 1.77 3.96 7.11
N ILE A 48 0.79 3.30 6.49
CA ILE A 48 -0.51 3.89 6.13
C ILE A 48 -1.34 4.22 7.39
N GLU A 49 -1.39 3.33 8.38
CA GLU A 49 -2.10 3.57 9.65
C GLU A 49 -1.59 4.83 10.36
N LYS A 50 -0.28 5.07 10.32
CA LYS A 50 0.34 6.28 10.88
C LYS A 50 0.00 7.54 10.09
N GLU A 51 -0.11 7.44 8.77
CA GLU A 51 -0.43 8.58 7.91
C GLU A 51 -1.91 9.01 8.05
N TYR A 52 -2.82 8.05 8.19
CA TYR A 52 -4.27 8.28 8.16
C TYR A 52 -4.98 8.11 9.53
N ASP A 53 -4.25 7.82 10.60
CA ASP A 53 -4.75 7.67 11.97
C ASP A 53 -5.92 6.66 12.12
N PHE A 54 -5.83 5.54 11.42
CA PHE A 54 -6.77 4.41 11.56
C PHE A 54 -6.02 3.07 11.70
N ILE A 55 -6.76 2.01 12.05
CA ILE A 55 -6.22 0.64 12.15
C ILE A 55 -6.89 -0.29 11.12
N PHE A 56 -6.09 -1.10 10.41
CA PHE A 56 -6.57 -2.16 9.53
C PHE A 56 -7.11 -3.36 10.31
N LYS A 57 -8.16 -3.99 9.77
CA LYS A 57 -8.64 -5.27 10.29
C LYS A 57 -7.76 -6.40 9.78
N LEU A 58 -7.67 -7.49 10.55
CA LEU A 58 -6.84 -8.65 10.19
C LEU A 58 -7.09 -9.18 8.75
N LYS A 59 -8.36 -9.16 8.31
CA LYS A 59 -8.77 -9.59 6.97
C LYS A 59 -8.23 -8.70 5.83
N GLU A 60 -7.92 -7.44 6.12
CA GLU A 60 -7.43 -6.45 5.15
C GLU A 60 -5.92 -6.59 4.93
N ILE A 61 -5.21 -7.35 5.78
CA ILE A 61 -3.76 -7.53 5.67
C ILE A 61 -3.37 -8.27 4.38
N SER A 62 -4.19 -9.24 3.96
CA SER A 62 -3.92 -10.15 2.85
C SER A 62 -4.82 -9.95 1.64
N SER A 63 -5.73 -8.97 1.65
CA SER A 63 -6.76 -8.80 0.62
C SER A 63 -6.40 -7.84 -0.52
N TRP A 64 -5.11 -7.52 -0.68
CA TRP A 64 -4.61 -6.61 -1.71
C TRP A 64 -3.32 -7.14 -2.30
N ASN A 65 -3.18 -6.97 -3.61
CA ASN A 65 -1.98 -7.28 -4.38
C ASN A 65 -1.51 -6.09 -5.19
N THR A 66 -2.36 -5.09 -5.43
CA THR A 66 -2.01 -3.93 -6.24
C THR A 66 -2.18 -2.61 -5.49
N VAL A 67 -1.49 -1.56 -5.97
CA VAL A 67 -1.60 -0.20 -5.42
C VAL A 67 -3.07 0.26 -5.38
N MET A 68 -3.82 0.02 -6.45
CA MET A 68 -5.21 0.47 -6.56
C MET A 68 -6.11 -0.24 -5.57
N GLU A 69 -5.95 -1.56 -5.39
CA GLU A 69 -6.72 -2.32 -4.38
C GLU A 69 -6.43 -1.83 -2.97
N LEU A 70 -5.17 -1.54 -2.64
CA LEU A 70 -4.81 -1.01 -1.33
C LEU A 70 -5.37 0.41 -1.13
N ALA A 71 -5.27 1.28 -2.13
CA ALA A 71 -5.86 2.61 -2.10
C ALA A 71 -7.38 2.59 -1.88
N GLU A 72 -8.10 1.66 -2.53
CA GLU A 72 -9.53 1.49 -2.29
C GLU A 72 -9.86 1.10 -0.85
N ILE A 73 -9.02 0.31 -0.19
CA ILE A 73 -9.21 -0.05 1.22
C ILE A 73 -9.00 1.18 2.11
N VAL A 74 -7.98 2.00 1.81
CA VAL A 74 -7.71 3.25 2.53
C VAL A 74 -8.89 4.21 2.40
N GLU A 75 -9.38 4.45 1.18
CA GLU A 75 -10.53 5.34 0.94
C GLU A 75 -11.79 4.91 1.69
N LYS A 76 -12.06 3.60 1.79
CA LYS A 76 -13.22 3.08 2.52
C LYS A 76 -13.13 3.27 4.03
N LYS A 77 -11.96 3.62 4.56
CA LYS A 77 -11.69 3.79 6.00
C LYS A 77 -11.57 5.25 6.43
N MET A 78 -11.39 6.16 5.48
CA MET A 78 -11.53 7.61 5.68
C MET A 78 -13.01 7.98 5.87
#